data_AF-A0A7R7CKV0-F1
#
_entry.id   AF-A0A7R7CKV0-F1
#
_cell.length_a   1.000
_cell.length_b   1.000
_cell.length_c   1.000
_cell.angle_alpha   90.00
_cell.angle_beta   90.00
_cell.angle_gamma   90.00
#
_symmetry.space_group_name_H-M   'P 1'
#
loop_
_entity.id
_entity.type
_entity.pdbx_description
1 polymer ?
#
loop_
_entity_poly.entity_id
_entity_poly.type
_entity_poly.pdbx_seq_one_letter_code
_entity_poly.pdbx_strand_id
1 'polypeptide(L)'
;MASLSNGRHEAFAIGLAEGMTADQAYVEAGFRPNRGNACRLKSNESIRARVRELLDASAEKATVTITTIATQLDEDRALAHAKGQASAAVAASMAKARLYGLLVDKVEATVSHSFSNLSDQELDFEIAALVNEMAPPTH
;
A
#
# COMPACT_ATOMS: atom_id res chain seq x y z
N MET A 1 0.93 0.77 27.83
CA MET A 1 0.31 -0.25 26.96
C MET A 1 -0.07 -1.43 27.82
N ALA A 2 -1.35 -1.59 28.13
CA ALA A 2 -1.83 -2.75 28.88
C ALA A 2 -1.97 -3.92 27.90
N SER A 3 -1.19 -4.99 28.11
CA SER A 3 -1.36 -6.25 27.40
C SER A 3 -2.59 -6.99 27.91
N LEU A 4 -3.18 -7.84 27.06
CA LEU A 4 -4.20 -8.78 27.52
C LEU A 4 -3.62 -9.71 28.60
N SER A 5 -4.42 -10.02 29.62
CA SER A 5 -4.01 -10.85 30.77
C SER A 5 -3.58 -12.27 30.37
N ASN A 6 -4.05 -12.76 29.22
CA ASN A 6 -3.59 -14.01 28.62
C ASN A 6 -2.55 -13.73 27.54
N GLY A 7 -1.29 -14.08 27.79
CA GLY A 7 -0.19 -13.85 26.86
C GLY A 7 -0.36 -14.50 25.49
N ARG A 8 -1.09 -15.61 25.38
CA ARG A 8 -1.41 -16.22 24.07
C ARG A 8 -2.47 -15.43 23.30
N HIS A 9 -3.39 -14.77 23.99
CA HIS A 9 -4.35 -13.87 23.34
C HIS A 9 -3.67 -12.59 22.87
N GLU A 10 -2.69 -12.10 23.63
CA GLU A 10 -1.87 -10.96 23.23
C GLU A 10 -1.05 -11.30 21.96
N ALA A 11 -0.36 -12.44 21.93
CA ALA A 11 0.38 -12.90 20.76
C ALA A 11 -0.53 -13.07 19.53
N PHE A 12 -1.75 -13.61 19.74
CA PHE A 12 -2.75 -13.73 18.68
C PHE A 12 -3.21 -12.37 18.14
N ALA A 13 -3.45 -11.39 19.02
CA ALA A 13 -3.83 -10.03 18.63
C ALA A 13 -2.69 -9.31 17.90
N ILE A 14 -1.44 -9.49 18.32
CA ILE A 14 -0.26 -8.95 17.63
C ILE A 14 -0.16 -9.52 16.22
N GLY A 15 -0.20 -10.85 16.05
CA GLY A 15 -0.12 -11.46 14.72
C GLY A 15 -1.26 -11.02 13.78
N LEU A 16 -2.47 -10.82 14.30
CA LEU A 16 -3.58 -10.25 13.53
C LEU A 16 -3.33 -8.79 13.11
N ALA A 17 -2.75 -7.97 13.98
CA ALA A 17 -2.42 -6.57 13.68
C ALA A 17 -1.27 -6.46 12.65
N GLU A 18 -0.35 -7.44 12.64
CA GLU A 18 0.74 -7.56 11.66
C GLU A 18 0.27 -8.10 10.29
N GLY A 19 -1.02 -8.45 10.15
CA GLY A 19 -1.63 -8.85 8.87
C GLY A 19 -1.68 -10.36 8.63
N MET A 20 -1.37 -11.19 9.62
CA MET A 20 -1.49 -12.65 9.51
C MET A 20 -2.95 -13.08 9.38
N THR A 21 -3.17 -14.22 8.73
CA THR A 21 -4.49 -14.86 8.76
C THR A 21 -4.78 -15.38 10.18
N ALA A 22 -6.07 -15.49 10.54
CA ALA A 22 -6.47 -15.98 11.86
C ALA A 22 -5.87 -17.36 12.16
N ASP A 23 -5.82 -18.24 11.17
CA ASP A 23 -5.28 -19.59 11.33
C ASP A 23 -3.78 -19.57 11.66
N GLN A 24 -3.01 -18.71 10.98
CA GLN A 24 -1.57 -18.55 11.20
C GLN A 24 -1.29 -17.92 12.56
N ALA A 25 -1.92 -16.78 12.87
CA ALA A 25 -1.76 -16.09 14.15
C ALA A 25 -2.11 -17.01 15.33
N TYR A 26 -3.10 -17.90 15.16
CA TYR A 26 -3.51 -18.84 16.21
C TYR A 26 -2.43 -19.89 16.51
N VAL A 27 -1.80 -20.43 15.47
CA VAL A 27 -0.71 -21.40 15.63
C VAL A 27 0.54 -20.74 16.19
N GLU A 28 0.89 -19.55 15.70
CA GLU A 28 2.05 -18.80 16.19
C GLU A 28 1.89 -18.33 17.64
N ALA A 29 0.67 -18.00 18.06
CA ALA A 29 0.34 -17.74 19.45
C ALA A 29 0.44 -18.97 20.37
N GLY A 30 0.80 -20.15 19.83
CA GLY A 30 1.00 -21.38 20.58
C GLY A 30 -0.29 -22.17 20.83
N PHE A 31 -1.35 -21.92 20.06
CA PHE A 31 -2.54 -22.77 20.09
C PHE A 31 -2.42 -23.97 19.14
N ARG A 32 -3.12 -25.05 19.47
CA ARG A 32 -3.25 -26.19 18.55
C ARG A 32 -4.04 -25.76 17.31
N PRO A 33 -3.59 -26.12 16.08
CA PRO A 33 -4.27 -25.72 14.85
C PRO A 33 -5.75 -26.07 14.87
N ASN A 34 -6.60 -25.06 14.79
CA ASN A 34 -8.06 -25.22 14.71
C ASN A 34 -8.69 -23.94 14.15
N ARG A 35 -9.11 -23.98 12.88
CA ARG A 35 -9.66 -22.82 12.18
C ARG A 35 -10.93 -22.27 12.82
N GLY A 36 -11.82 -23.16 13.29
CA GLY A 36 -13.07 -22.75 13.95
C GLY A 36 -12.82 -21.97 15.24
N ASN A 37 -11.87 -22.42 16.04
CA ASN A 37 -11.46 -21.71 17.25
C ASN A 37 -10.73 -20.40 16.95
N ALA A 38 -9.89 -20.37 15.93
CA ALA A 38 -9.22 -19.15 15.48
C ALA A 38 -10.23 -18.07 15.04
N CYS A 39 -11.22 -18.45 14.23
CA CYS A 39 -12.32 -17.55 13.84
C CYS A 39 -13.10 -17.04 15.05
N ARG A 40 -13.46 -17.92 15.99
CA ARG A 40 -14.20 -17.52 17.21
C ARG A 40 -13.37 -16.58 18.10
N LEU A 41 -12.07 -16.82 18.22
CA LEU A 41 -11.19 -15.95 19.01
C LEU A 41 -10.99 -14.59 18.33
N LYS A 42 -10.88 -14.55 16.99
CA LYS A 42 -10.82 -13.30 16.22
C LYS A 42 -12.09 -12.45 16.40
N SER A 43 -13.25 -13.08 16.57
CA SER A 43 -14.51 -12.37 16.82
C SER A 43 -14.68 -11.88 18.26
N ASN A 44 -13.82 -12.27 19.20
CA ASN A 44 -13.88 -11.84 20.59
C ASN A 44 -13.64 -10.32 20.71
N GLU A 45 -14.51 -9.63 21.44
CA GLU A 45 -14.46 -8.16 21.59
C GLU A 45 -13.13 -7.66 22.18
N SER A 46 -12.57 -8.36 23.17
CA SER A 46 -11.28 -8.00 23.77
C SER A 46 -10.11 -8.10 22.78
N ILE A 47 -10.11 -9.13 21.92
CA ILE A 47 -9.12 -9.28 20.86
C ILE A 47 -9.30 -8.18 19.82
N ARG A 48 -10.54 -7.92 19.38
CA ARG A 48 -10.82 -6.88 18.37
C ARG A 48 -10.43 -5.49 18.85
N ALA A 49 -10.74 -5.17 20.11
CA ALA A 49 -10.33 -3.91 20.73
C ALA A 49 -8.81 -3.78 20.75
N ARG A 50 -8.12 -4.85 21.16
CA ARG A 50 -6.65 -4.87 21.20
C ARG A 50 -6.01 -4.73 19.82
N VAL A 51 -6.51 -5.44 18.82
CA VAL A 51 -6.05 -5.32 17.43
C VAL A 51 -6.23 -3.88 16.93
N ARG A 52 -7.37 -3.24 17.23
CA ARG A 52 -7.61 -1.84 16.86
C ARG A 52 -6.60 -0.90 17.52
N GLU A 53 -6.38 -1.02 18.83
CA GLU A 53 -5.36 -0.23 19.53
C GLU A 53 -3.96 -0.39 18.91
N LEU A 54 -3.58 -1.62 18.55
CA LEU A 54 -2.30 -1.91 17.93
C LEU A 54 -2.19 -1.31 16.53
N LEU A 55 -3.27 -1.37 15.74
CA LEU A 55 -3.34 -0.75 14.43
C LEU A 55 -3.31 0.78 14.51
N ASP A 56 -4.02 1.39 15.45
CA ASP A 56 -4.03 2.85 15.65
C ASP A 56 -2.64 3.35 16.08
N ALA A 57 -1.99 2.66 17.02
CA ALA A 57 -0.62 2.95 17.43
C ALA A 57 0.41 2.71 16.30
N SER A 58 0.13 1.77 15.40
CA SER A 58 0.97 1.53 14.22
C SER A 58 0.71 2.56 13.13
N ALA A 59 -0.52 3.02 12.96
CA ALA A 59 -0.88 4.07 12.02
C ALA A 59 -0.21 5.40 12.40
N GLU A 60 -0.16 5.75 13.68
CA GLU A 60 0.60 6.90 14.18
C GLU A 60 2.10 6.82 13.83
N LYS A 61 2.67 5.61 13.75
CA LYS A 61 4.07 5.38 13.38
C LYS A 61 4.31 5.21 11.88
N ALA A 62 3.32 4.70 11.15
CA ALA A 62 3.42 4.36 9.73
C ALA A 62 2.99 5.51 8.80
N THR A 63 2.50 6.63 9.33
CA THR A 63 2.24 7.84 8.53
C THR A 63 3.54 8.51 8.10
N VAL A 64 4.15 7.97 7.05
CA VAL A 64 5.02 8.74 6.18
C VAL A 64 4.12 9.77 5.49
N THR A 65 4.15 11.00 5.99
CA THR A 65 3.43 12.13 5.42
C THR A 65 4.30 12.86 4.39
N ILE A 66 3.66 13.64 3.52
CA ILE A 66 4.38 14.56 2.61
C ILE A 66 5.37 15.42 3.41
N THR A 67 4.97 15.90 4.60
CA THR A 67 5.83 16.69 5.48
C THR A 67 7.05 15.90 5.97
N THR A 68 6.89 14.64 6.40
CA THR A 68 8.04 13.85 6.88
C THR A 68 9.02 13.54 5.74
N ILE A 69 8.53 13.24 4.53
CA ILE A 69 9.40 13.05 3.36
C ILE A 69 10.11 14.36 3.00
N ALA A 70 9.41 15.48 3.03
CA ALA A 70 9.99 16.78 2.73
C ALA A 70 11.09 17.19 3.71
N THR A 71 10.95 16.86 4.99
CA THR A 71 11.99 17.07 6.01
C THR A 71 13.20 16.17 5.77
N GLN A 72 12.98 14.88 5.50
CA GLN A 72 14.06 13.95 5.17
C GLN A 72 14.86 14.41 3.94
N LEU A 73 14.18 14.89 2.90
CA LEU A 73 14.84 15.44 1.71
C LEU A 73 15.65 16.72 2.01
N ASP A 74 15.24 17.54 2.98
CA ASP A 74 16.05 18.69 3.42
C ASP A 74 17.31 18.24 4.16
N GLU A 75 17.20 17.23 5.03
CA GLU A 75 18.31 16.64 5.77
C GLU A 75 19.33 15.99 4.83
N ASP A 76 18.85 15.20 3.85
CA ASP A 76 19.68 14.58 2.82
C ASP A 76 20.38 15.63 1.96
N ARG A 77 19.69 16.73 1.62
CA ARG A 77 20.29 17.85 0.90
C ARG A 77 21.39 18.53 1.71
N ALA A 78 21.15 18.77 3.00
CA ALA A 78 22.16 19.36 3.89
C ALA A 78 23.38 18.45 4.03
N LEU A 79 23.16 17.13 4.16
CA LEU A 79 24.22 16.13 4.20
C LEU A 79 25.03 16.10 2.89
N ALA A 80 24.35 16.18 1.74
CA ALA A 80 24.99 16.25 0.44
C ALA A 80 25.85 17.51 0.28
N HIS A 81 25.37 18.67 0.77
CA HIS A 81 26.19 19.90 0.82
C HIS A 81 27.44 19.72 1.69
N ALA A 82 27.30 19.13 2.88
CA ALA A 82 28.42 18.87 3.78
C ALA A 82 29.48 17.93 3.17
N LYS A 83 29.05 16.99 2.32
CA LYS A 83 29.93 16.05 1.62
C LYS A 83 30.45 16.58 0.27
N GLY A 84 30.10 17.79 -0.13
CA GLY A 84 30.46 18.36 -1.44
C GLY A 84 29.78 17.64 -2.62
N GLN A 85 28.71 16.89 -2.38
CA GLN A 85 27.99 16.13 -3.39
C GLN A 85 26.89 16.99 -4.03
N ALA A 86 27.29 17.94 -4.88
CA ALA A 86 26.38 18.90 -5.49
C ALA A 86 25.24 18.23 -6.29
N SER A 87 25.53 17.15 -7.03
CA SER A 87 24.52 16.42 -7.81
C SER A 87 23.45 15.78 -6.91
N ALA A 88 23.84 15.23 -5.77
CA ALA A 88 22.91 14.63 -4.80
C ALA A 88 22.03 15.70 -4.13
N ALA A 89 22.59 16.88 -3.81
CA ALA A 89 21.84 18.00 -3.25
C ALA A 89 20.77 18.54 -4.25
N VAL A 90 21.12 18.62 -5.54
CA VAL A 90 20.18 18.99 -6.61
C VAL A 90 19.10 17.92 -6.76
N ALA A 91 19.48 16.63 -6.76
CA ALA A 91 18.52 15.53 -6.86
C ALA A 91 17.48 15.55 -5.72
N ALA A 92 17.91 15.78 -4.48
CA ALA A 92 17.03 15.93 -3.32
C ALA A 92 16.07 17.12 -3.49
N SER A 93 16.57 18.26 -3.98
CA SER A 93 15.74 19.45 -4.26
C SER A 93 14.70 19.19 -5.35
N MET A 94 15.07 18.49 -6.42
CA MET A 94 14.15 18.11 -7.49
C MET A 94 13.12 17.09 -7.03
N ALA A 95 13.51 16.10 -6.23
CA ALA A 95 12.60 15.14 -5.64
C ALA A 95 11.54 15.82 -4.77
N LYS A 96 11.96 16.81 -3.97
CA LYS A 96 11.06 17.62 -3.15
C LYS A 96 10.11 18.47 -4.00
N ALA A 97 10.60 19.06 -5.10
CA ALA A 97 9.75 19.82 -6.02
C ALA A 97 8.69 18.93 -6.71
N ARG A 98 9.05 17.70 -7.10
CA ARG A 98 8.10 16.70 -7.62
C ARG A 98 7.07 16.30 -6.56
N LEU A 99 7.50 16.08 -5.32
CA LEU A 99 6.60 15.74 -4.20
C LEU A 99 5.50 16.80 -4.00
N TYR A 100 5.82 18.08 -4.19
CA TYR A 100 4.85 19.19 -4.10
C TYR A 100 4.13 19.50 -5.42
N GLY A 101 4.36 18.75 -6.49
CA GLY A 101 3.76 19.00 -7.81
C GLY A 101 4.26 20.29 -8.49
N LEU A 102 5.38 20.86 -8.04
CA LEU A 102 6.01 22.04 -8.66
C LEU A 102 6.72 21.69 -9.97
N LEU A 103 7.07 20.41 -10.14
CA LEU A 103 7.57 19.83 -11.38
C LEU A 103 6.56 18.80 -11.87
N VAL A 104 6.05 19.01 -13.08
CA VAL A 104 5.14 18.09 -13.75
C VAL A 104 5.86 17.52 -14.97
N ASP A 105 6.12 16.22 -14.95
CA ASP A 105 6.68 15.53 -16.10
C ASP A 105 5.56 15.31 -17.12
N LYS A 106 5.60 16.05 -18.23
CA LYS A 106 4.70 15.81 -19.36
C LYS A 106 5.17 14.57 -20.11
N VAL A 107 4.31 13.56 -20.15
CA VAL A 107 4.51 12.39 -21.00
C VAL A 107 3.56 12.51 -22.19
N GLU A 108 4.12 12.69 -23.39
CA GLU A 108 3.37 12.55 -24.63
C GLU A 108 3.31 11.06 -24.98
N ALA A 109 2.20 10.42 -24.64
CA ALA A 109 1.92 9.05 -25.05
C ALA A 109 1.20 9.06 -26.40
N THR A 110 1.94 8.81 -27.47
CA THR A 110 1.34 8.49 -28.77
C THR A 110 0.81 7.07 -28.71
N VAL A 111 -0.49 6.90 -28.46
CA VAL A 111 -1.17 5.61 -28.60
C VAL A 111 -1.33 5.33 -30.09
N SER A 112 -0.27 4.80 -30.69
CA SER A 112 -0.32 4.31 -32.06
C SER A 112 -1.00 2.94 -32.01
N HIS A 113 -2.32 2.90 -32.19
CA HIS A 113 -2.98 1.65 -32.52
C HIS A 113 -2.51 1.25 -33.92
N SER A 114 -1.62 0.26 -33.99
CA SER A 114 -1.18 -0.34 -35.25
C SER A 114 -2.30 -1.20 -35.84
N PHE A 115 -3.42 -0.57 -36.20
CA PHE A 115 -4.51 -1.20 -36.96
C PHE A 115 -4.04 -1.70 -38.33
N SER A 116 -2.91 -1.19 -38.81
CA SER A 116 -2.30 -1.56 -40.10
C SER A 116 -1.75 -2.99 -40.18
N ASN A 117 -1.61 -3.68 -39.04
CA ASN A 117 -1.06 -5.05 -39.00
C ASN A 117 -2.11 -6.11 -38.69
N LEU A 118 -3.38 -5.71 -38.56
CA LEU A 118 -4.50 -6.63 -38.35
C LEU A 118 -5.09 -7.00 -39.70
N SER A 119 -5.46 -8.26 -39.87
CA SER A 119 -6.28 -8.67 -41.01
C SER A 119 -7.68 -8.06 -40.89
N ASP A 120 -8.40 -7.93 -42.01
CA ASP A 120 -9.76 -7.37 -42.03
C ASP A 120 -10.70 -8.08 -41.04
N GLN A 121 -10.51 -9.39 -40.83
CA GLN A 121 -11.30 -10.17 -39.86
C GLN A 121 -11.00 -9.83 -38.40
N GLU A 122 -9.73 -9.52 -38.08
CA GLU A 122 -9.33 -9.12 -36.74
C GLU A 122 -9.74 -7.67 -36.45
N LEU A 123 -9.74 -6.81 -37.48
CA LEU A 123 -10.27 -5.45 -37.39
C LEU A 123 -11.77 -5.45 -37.10
N ASP A 124 -12.55 -6.27 -37.80
CA ASP A 124 -14.00 -6.35 -37.60
C ASP A 124 -14.35 -6.88 -36.20
N PHE A 125 -13.57 -7.83 -35.68
CA PHE A 125 -13.74 -8.34 -34.31
C PHE A 125 -13.47 -7.25 -33.26
N GLU A 126 -12.39 -6.49 -33.44
CA GLU A 126 -12.00 -5.44 -32.48
C GLU A 126 -12.97 -4.25 -32.51
N ILE A 127 -13.46 -3.88 -33.70
CA ILE A 127 -14.51 -2.85 -33.84
C ILE A 127 -15.80 -3.30 -33.16
N ALA A 128 -16.21 -4.57 -33.34
CA ALA A 128 -17.40 -5.11 -32.69
C ALA A 128 -17.27 -5.14 -31.16
N ALA A 129 -16.08 -5.47 -30.64
CA ALA A 129 -15.79 -5.48 -29.20
C ALA A 129 -15.87 -4.07 -28.59
N LEU A 130 -15.26 -3.07 -29.23
CA LEU A 130 -15.29 -1.67 -28.79
C LEU A 130 -16.70 -1.06 -28.82
N VAL A 131 -17.49 -1.40 -29.84
CA VAL A 131 -18.90 -0.95 -29.93
C VAL A 131 -19.75 -1.54 -28.81
N ASN A 132 -19.47 -2.78 -28.38
CA ASN A 132 -20.15 -3.42 -27.27
C ASN A 132 -19.73 -2.86 -25.90
N GLU A 133 -18.47 -2.45 -25.72
CA GLU A 133 -18.03 -1.74 -24.50
C GLU A 133 -18.59 -0.32 -24.40
N MET A 134 -18.85 0.35 -25.53
CA MET A 134 -19.51 1.66 -25.55
C MET A 134 -21.04 1.59 -25.42
N ALA A 135 -21.64 0.41 -25.51
CA ALA A 135 -23.07 0.23 -25.29
C ALA A 135 -23.36 0.28 -23.77
N PRO A 136 -24.22 1.20 -23.29
CA PRO A 136 -24.53 1.28 -21.87
C PRO A 136 -25.19 -0.02 -21.40
N PRO A 137 -24.91 -0.49 -20.16
CA PRO A 137 -25.44 -1.75 -19.69
C PRO A 137 -26.97 -1.68 -19.68
N THR A 138 -27.60 -2.51 -20.52
CA THR A 138 -29.04 -2.70 -20.50
C THR A 138 -29.40 -3.42 -19.21
N HIS A 139 -30.10 -2.71 -18.32
CA HIS A 139 -30.70 -3.25 -17.10
C HIS A 139 -31.68 -4.39 -17.39
#